data_AF-A0A0C2RN26-F1
#
_entry.id   AF-A0A0C2RN26-F1
#
_cell.length_a   1.000
_cell.length_b   1.000
_cell.length_c   1.000
_cell.angle_alpha   90.00
_cell.angle_beta   90.00
_cell.angle_gamma   90.00
#
_symmetry.space_group_name_H-M   'P 1'
#
loop_
_entity.id
_entity.type
_entity.pdbx_description
1 polymer ?
#
loop_
_entity_poly.entity_id
_entity_poly.type
_entity_poly.pdbx_seq_one_letter_code
_entity_poly.pdbx_strand_id
1 'polypeptide(L)' 'MSKSKAKKQRQHARRNGAFDAEMKRVTQADISTHVRKTKTKKEKLDQMRSKHKQSTSGWRVEKAA' A
#
# COMPACT_ATOMS: atom_id res chain seq x y z
N MET A 1 -18.21 8.72 -2.97
CA MET A 1 -17.16 9.12 -3.95
C MET A 1 -17.77 9.20 -5.34
N SER A 2 -17.92 10.40 -5.90
CA SER A 2 -18.49 10.56 -7.24
C SER A 2 -17.48 10.09 -8.32
N LYS A 3 -17.98 9.56 -9.44
CA LYS A 3 -17.13 9.25 -10.60
C LYS A 3 -16.53 10.56 -11.14
N SER A 4 -15.25 10.54 -11.50
CA SER A 4 -14.61 11.69 -12.18
C SER A 4 -15.31 12.04 -13.49
N LYS A 5 -15.27 13.32 -13.89
CA LYS A 5 -15.85 13.79 -15.16
C LYS A 5 -15.33 13.00 -16.36
N ALA A 6 -14.03 12.71 -16.39
CA ALA A 6 -13.39 11.92 -17.44
C ALA A 6 -13.96 10.48 -17.51
N LYS A 7 -14.18 9.83 -16.36
CA LYS A 7 -14.77 8.47 -16.32
C LYS A 7 -16.20 8.47 -16.86
N LYS A 8 -17.00 9.50 -16.55
CA LYS A 8 -18.37 9.64 -17.07
C LYS A 8 -18.37 9.81 -18.60
N GLN A 9 -17.48 10.64 -19.13
CA GLN A 9 -17.33 10.86 -20.58
C GLN A 9 -16.90 9.58 -21.33
N ARG A 10 -15.90 8.85 -20.82
CA ARG A 10 -15.48 7.56 -21.42
C ARG A 10 -16.64 6.55 -21.47
N GLN A 11 -17.40 6.43 -20.38
CA GLN A 11 -18.56 5.54 -20.33
C GLN A 11 -19.66 5.94 -21.32
N HIS A 12 -19.89 7.24 -21.51
CA HIS A 12 -20.84 7.74 -22.50
C HIS A 12 -20.38 7.44 -23.93
N ALA A 13 -19.11 7.71 -24.25
CA ALA A 13 -18.54 7.39 -25.56
C ALA A 13 -18.65 5.88 -25.89
N ARG A 14 -18.34 5.01 -24.91
CA ARG A 14 -18.48 3.55 -25.06
C ARG A 14 -19.94 3.12 -25.31
N ARG A 15 -20.92 3.75 -24.65
CA ARG A 15 -22.35 3.47 -24.92
C ARG A 15 -22.77 3.88 -26.33
N ASN A 16 -22.16 4.91 -26.87
CA ASN A 16 -22.44 5.41 -28.23
C ASN A 16 -21.60 4.71 -29.31
N GLY A 17 -21.00 3.56 -29.02
CA GLY A 17 -20.25 2.76 -29.98
C GLY A 17 -18.81 3.22 -30.23
N ALA A 18 -18.29 4.19 -29.47
CA ALA A 18 -16.89 4.58 -29.58
C ALA A 18 -15.95 3.55 -28.90
N PHE A 19 -14.71 3.47 -29.41
CA PHE A 19 -13.69 2.55 -28.92
C PHE A 19 -13.35 2.76 -27.43
N ASP A 20 -13.16 1.66 -26.70
CA ASP A 20 -12.80 1.73 -25.28
C ASP A 20 -11.32 2.11 -25.09
N ALA A 21 -11.07 3.36 -24.74
CA ALA A 21 -9.73 3.88 -24.48
C ALA A 21 -9.00 3.15 -23.34
N GLU A 22 -9.68 2.44 -22.45
CA GLU A 22 -9.04 1.65 -21.39
C GLU A 22 -8.36 0.39 -21.96
N MET A 23 -8.87 -0.21 -23.04
CA MET A 23 -8.25 -1.36 -23.70
C MET A 23 -6.92 -1.01 -24.39
N LYS A 24 -6.75 0.24 -24.85
CA LYS A 24 -5.50 0.72 -25.45
C LYS A 24 -4.45 1.13 -24.42
N ARG A 25 -4.82 1.31 -23.16
CA ARG A 25 -3.85 1.64 -22.12
C ARG A 25 -3.03 0.40 -21.83
N VAL A 26 -1.71 0.57 -21.89
CA VAL A 26 -0.74 -0.47 -21.58
C VAL A 26 -1.13 -1.14 -20.26
N THR A 27 -1.21 -2.46 -20.28
CA THR A 27 -1.47 -3.28 -19.11
C THR A 27 -0.37 -3.00 -18.09
N GLN A 28 -0.75 -2.46 -16.93
CA GLN A 28 0.19 -2.35 -15.82
C GLN A 28 0.54 -3.76 -15.34
N ALA A 29 1.79 -3.95 -14.92
CA ALA A 29 2.19 -5.20 -14.30
C ALA A 29 1.37 -5.43 -13.01
N ASP A 30 1.06 -6.69 -12.69
CA ASP A 30 0.37 -7.07 -11.46
C ASP A 30 1.20 -6.74 -10.20
N ILE A 31 2.51 -6.55 -10.37
CA ILE A 31 3.41 -6.13 -9.30
C ILE A 31 3.42 -4.62 -9.13
N SER A 32 3.57 -4.19 -7.87
CA SER A 32 3.68 -2.76 -7.58
C SER A 32 5.03 -2.21 -8.07
N THR A 33 4.97 -1.13 -8.86
CA THR A 33 6.13 -0.46 -9.47
C THR A 33 6.69 0.69 -8.63
N HIS A 34 6.19 0.90 -7.41
CA HIS A 34 6.70 1.96 -6.54
C HIS A 34 8.15 1.70 -6.09
N VAL A 35 8.93 2.76 -5.92
CA VAL A 35 10.28 2.67 -5.35
C VAL A 35 10.18 2.27 -3.89
N ARG A 36 10.62 1.05 -3.57
CA ARG A 36 10.71 0.55 -2.20
C ARG A 36 11.94 1.16 -1.52
N LYS A 37 11.73 1.85 -0.40
CA LYS A 37 12.81 2.40 0.41
C LYS A 37 12.96 1.60 1.70
N THR A 38 14.19 1.41 2.13
CA THR A 38 14.47 0.84 3.46
C THR A 38 14.17 1.85 4.56
N LYS A 39 13.91 1.36 5.76
CA LYS A 39 13.62 2.20 6.93
C LYS A 39 14.75 3.18 7.23
N THR A 40 14.38 4.38 7.64
CA THR A 40 15.31 5.40 8.16
C THR A 40 15.81 5.02 9.56
N LYS A 41 16.87 5.68 10.02
CA LYS A 41 17.41 5.49 11.38
C LYS A 41 16.34 5.71 12.45
N LYS A 42 15.52 6.75 12.30
CA LYS A 42 14.43 7.08 13.23
C LYS A 42 13.40 5.96 13.29
N GLU A 43 12.93 5.50 12.14
CA GLU A 43 11.95 4.40 12.05
C GLU A 43 12.48 3.08 12.62
N LYS A 44 13.79 2.81 12.48
CA LYS A 44 14.41 1.64 13.12
C LYS A 44 14.44 1.76 14.64
N LEU A 45 14.80 2.93 15.18
CA LEU A 45 14.79 3.16 16.63
C LEU A 45 13.38 3.04 17.21
N ASP A 46 12.39 3.62 16.54
CA ASP A 46 10.98 3.52 16.94
C ASP A 46 10.47 2.08 16.84
N GLN A 47 10.88 1.33 15.81
CA GLN A 47 10.59 -0.10 15.70
C GLN A 47 11.19 -0.90 16.85
N MET A 48 12.47 -0.68 17.22
CA MET A 48 13.08 -1.39 18.35
C MET A 48 12.34 -1.13 19.66
N ARG A 49 11.90 0.12 19.87
CA ARG A 49 11.15 0.52 21.07
C ARG A 49 9.75 -0.08 21.14
N SER A 50 9.10 -0.36 20.01
CA SER A 50 7.69 -0.76 19.97
C SER A 50 7.48 -2.24 19.64
N LYS A 51 8.33 -2.85 18.80
CA LYS A 51 8.13 -4.20 18.24
C LYS A 51 8.06 -5.30 19.30
N HIS A 52 8.83 -5.20 20.38
CA HIS A 52 8.94 -6.24 21.41
C HIS A 52 8.37 -5.83 22.78
N LYS A 53 7.67 -4.68 22.86
CA LYS A 53 7.08 -4.21 24.13
C LYS A 53 5.93 -5.07 24.65
N GLN A 54 5.31 -5.86 23.79
CA GLN A 54 4.21 -6.78 24.11
C GLN A 54 4.66 -8.25 24.05
N SER A 55 5.97 -8.52 24.21
CA SER A 55 6.44 -9.90 24.29
C SER A 55 6.02 -10.50 25.63
N THR A 56 4.89 -11.21 25.65
CA THR A 56 4.43 -12.04 26.76
C THR A 56 5.22 -13.34 26.91
N SER A 57 6.35 -13.49 26.20
CA SER A 57 7.33 -14.55 26.44
C SER A 57 8.08 -14.28 27.75
N GLY A 58 7.37 -14.46 28.86
CA GLY A 58 7.82 -14.28 30.23
C GLY A 58 8.81 -15.37 30.65
N TRP A 59 10.08 -15.21 30.28
CA TRP A 59 11.17 -15.69 31.13
C TRP A 59 11.73 -14.48 31.87
N ARG A 60 10.96 -14.00 32.86
CA ARG A 60 11.52 -13.17 33.93
C ARG A 60 12.47 -14.09 34.71
N VAL A 61 13.77 -13.94 34.48
CA VAL A 61 14.77 -14.39 35.46
C VAL A 61 14.68 -13.39 36.59
N GLU A 62 13.87 -13.69 37.61
CA GLU A 62 13.99 -13.02 38.90
C GLU A 62 15.37 -13.35 39.44
N LYS A 63 16.24 -12.33 39.47
CA LYS A 63 17.54 -12.41 40.10
C LYS A 63 17.29 -12.41 41.60
N ALA A 64 17.25 -13.59 42.21
CA ALA A 64 17.22 -13.75 43.66
C ALA A 64 18.42 -12.99 44.26
N ALA A 65 18.12 -12.13 45.23
CA ALA A 65 19.06 -11.35 46.02
C ALA A 65 19.82 -12.24 47.00
#